data_AF-A0A2N3EDB2-F1
#
_entry.id   AF-A0A2N3EDB2-F1
#
_cell.length_a   1.000
_cell.length_b   1.000
_cell.length_c   1.000
_cell.angle_alpha   90.00
_cell.angle_beta   90.00
_cell.angle_gamma   90.00
#
_symmetry.space_group_name_H-M   'P 1'
#
loop_
_entity.id
_entity.type
_entity.pdbx_description
1 polymer ?
#
loop_
_entity_poly.entity_id
_entity_poly.type
_entity_poly.pdbx_seq_one_letter_code
_entity_poly.pdbx_strand_id
1 'polypeptide(L)'
;MTWTAGLAIYLVLWWLTFFAVLPWGVRAPAGNGDIAPGTDPGAPVAPRVLRKAGITTLVATLVWLFVAWLIVYQPISYDRIPFMPDFGSEY
;
A
#
# COMPACT_ATOMS: atom_id res chain seq x y z
N MET A 1 6.36 -10.88 17.05
CA MET A 1 6.09 -11.33 15.67
C MET A 1 7.32 -11.98 15.08
N THR A 2 7.15 -13.02 14.25
CA THR A 2 8.25 -13.72 13.57
C THR A 2 8.73 -12.94 12.34
N TRP A 3 9.98 -13.12 11.94
CA TRP A 3 10.55 -12.45 10.77
C TRP A 3 9.84 -12.83 9.47
N THR A 4 9.40 -14.09 9.34
CA THR A 4 8.63 -14.59 8.19
C THR A 4 7.28 -13.90 8.07
N ALA A 5 6.55 -13.78 9.19
CA ALA A 5 5.26 -13.06 9.21
C ALA A 5 5.45 -11.57 8.92
N GLY A 6 6.50 -10.95 9.48
CA GLY A 6 6.82 -9.54 9.21
C GLY A 6 7.06 -9.26 7.73
N LEU A 7 7.82 -10.14 7.05
CA LEU A 7 8.09 -10.04 5.62
C LEU A 7 6.84 -10.27 4.76
N ALA A 8 6.01 -11.26 5.12
CA ALA A 8 4.76 -11.53 4.41
C ALA A 8 3.80 -10.33 4.49
N ILE A 9 3.64 -9.75 5.68
CA ILE A 9 2.81 -8.55 5.88
C ILE A 9 3.37 -7.37 5.07
N TYR A 10 4.70 -7.17 5.10
CA TYR A 10 5.34 -6.12 4.31
C TYR A 10 5.06 -6.28 2.82
N LEU A 11 5.20 -7.49 2.28
CA LEU A 11 4.95 -7.75 0.86
C LEU A 11 3.50 -7.45 0.47
N VAL A 12 2.52 -7.86 1.28
CA VAL A 12 1.10 -7.58 1.04
C VAL A 12 0.80 -6.08 1.09
N LEU A 13 1.29 -5.38 2.12
CA LEU A 13 1.10 -3.93 2.25
C LEU A 13 1.78 -3.16 1.11
N TRP A 14 2.97 -3.61 0.69
CA TRP A 14 3.69 -3.03 -0.43
C TRP A 14 2.90 -3.18 -1.74
N TRP A 15 2.35 -4.36 -2.01
CA TRP A 15 1.48 -4.58 -3.19
C TRP A 15 0.21 -3.73 -3.15
N LEU A 16 -0.48 -3.66 -2.01
CA LEU A 16 -1.67 -2.82 -1.86
C LEU A 16 -1.35 -1.33 -2.09
N THR A 17 -0.24 -0.85 -1.52
CA THR A 17 0.24 0.52 -1.70
C THR A 17 0.61 0.78 -3.15
N PHE A 18 1.23 -0.18 -3.83
CA PHE A 18 1.57 -0.09 -5.25
C PHE A 18 0.34 0.15 -6.12
N PHE A 19 -0.72 -0.63 -5.91
CA PHE A 19 -2.00 -0.44 -6.59
C PHE A 19 -2.69 0.88 -6.22
N ALA A 20 -2.61 1.31 -4.96
CA ALA A 20 -3.17 2.58 -4.52
C ALA A 20 -2.45 3.81 -5.14
N VAL A 21 -1.14 3.70 -5.42
CA VAL A 21 -0.32 4.81 -5.97
C VAL A 21 -0.32 4.83 -7.50
N LEU A 22 -0.57 3.71 -8.17
CA LEU A 22 -0.71 3.61 -9.63
C LEU A 22 -1.54 4.74 -10.28
N PRO A 23 -2.74 5.12 -9.77
CA PRO A 23 -3.55 6.19 -10.35
C PRO A 23 -2.92 7.59 -10.22
N TRP A 24 -1.91 7.79 -9.37
CA TRP A 24 -1.24 9.08 -9.30
C TRP A 24 -0.40 9.35 -10.55
N GLY A 25 -0.66 10.50 -11.17
CA GLY A 25 0.14 11.01 -12.28
C GLY A 25 -0.13 10.32 -13.63
N VAL A 26 -1.26 9.64 -13.78
CA VAL A 26 -1.79 9.33 -15.11
C VAL A 26 -2.29 10.63 -15.71
N ARG A 27 -1.50 11.21 -16.63
CA ARG A 27 -1.92 12.34 -17.45
C ARG A 27 -2.30 11.78 -18.82
N ALA A 28 -3.55 11.98 -19.21
CA ALA A 28 -3.94 11.76 -20.59
C ALA A 28 -3.09 12.69 -21.48
N PRO A 29 -2.70 12.27 -22.70
CA PRO A 29 -2.14 13.17 -23.69
C PRO A 29 -3.09 14.37 -23.85
N ALA A 30 -2.66 15.55 -23.44
CA ALA A 30 -3.37 16.78 -23.78
C ALA A 30 -3.38 16.87 -25.30
N GLY A 31 -4.55 17.08 -25.90
CA GLY A 31 -4.82 17.04 -27.35
C GLY A 31 -4.06 18.07 -28.17
N ASN A 32 -2.72 17.96 -28.19
CA ASN A 32 -1.81 18.77 -28.98
C ASN A 32 -0.95 17.83 -29.84
N GLY A 33 -1.55 17.38 -30.95
CA GLY A 33 -0.85 17.09 -32.19
C GLY A 33 -0.08 15.77 -32.34
N ASP A 34 0.47 15.18 -31.28
CA ASP A 34 1.43 14.06 -31.39
C ASP A 34 0.86 12.68 -31.04
N ILE A 35 -0.43 12.44 -31.31
CA ILE A 35 -0.98 11.08 -31.24
C ILE A 35 -0.61 10.36 -32.54
N ALA A 36 0.46 9.54 -32.49
CA ALA A 36 0.79 8.66 -33.61
C ALA A 36 -0.41 7.73 -33.91
N PRO A 37 -0.80 7.54 -35.19
CA PRO A 37 -1.94 6.69 -35.55
C PRO A 37 -1.80 5.29 -34.94
N GLY A 38 -2.78 4.87 -34.13
CA GLY A 38 -2.78 3.58 -33.43
C GLY A 38 -2.38 3.64 -31.94
N THR A 39 -2.11 4.82 -31.38
CA THR A 39 -1.84 5.00 -29.94
C THR A 39 -3.15 5.06 -29.15
N ASP A 40 -3.27 4.27 -28.08
CA ASP A 40 -4.41 4.33 -27.15
C ASP A 40 -4.49 5.72 -26.48
N PRO A 41 -5.64 6.42 -26.51
CA PRO A 41 -5.85 7.71 -25.85
C PRO A 41 -5.48 7.73 -24.36
N GLY A 42 -5.44 6.57 -23.70
CA GLY A 42 -5.03 6.42 -22.29
C GLY A 42 -3.52 6.23 -22.06
N ALA A 43 -2.71 6.09 -23.12
CA ALA A 43 -1.28 5.80 -23.01
C ALA A 43 -0.51 7.00 -22.39
N PRO A 44 0.15 6.82 -21.23
CA PRO A 44 0.93 7.90 -20.62
C PRO A 44 2.15 8.24 -21.46
N VAL A 45 2.33 9.51 -21.79
CA VAL A 45 3.44 10.01 -22.63
C VAL A 45 4.82 9.70 -22.04
N ALA A 46 4.93 9.57 -20.71
CA ALA A 46 6.16 9.17 -20.03
C ALA A 46 5.86 8.41 -18.73
N PRO A 47 5.84 7.07 -18.72
CA PRO A 47 5.63 6.29 -17.51
C PRO A 47 6.89 6.38 -16.62
N ARG A 48 6.91 7.34 -15.68
CA ARG A 48 7.98 7.49 -14.66
C ARG A 48 7.88 6.41 -13.57
N VAL A 49 7.85 5.14 -13.97
CA VAL A 49 7.60 3.97 -13.11
C VAL A 49 8.61 3.85 -11.96
N LEU A 50 9.88 4.17 -12.19
CA LEU A 50 10.92 4.16 -11.14
C LEU A 50 10.63 5.16 -10.00
N ARG A 51 10.13 6.35 -10.34
CA ARG A 51 9.76 7.36 -9.34
C ARG A 51 8.53 6.92 -8.55
N LYS A 52 7.56 6.28 -9.22
CA LYS A 52 6.39 5.71 -8.56
C LYS A 52 6.78 4.57 -7.62
N ALA A 53 7.69 3.69 -8.03
CA ALA A 53 8.22 2.58 -7.22
C ALA A 53 8.93 3.07 -5.94
N GLY A 54 9.66 4.19 -6.02
CA GLY A 54 10.28 4.82 -4.86
C GLY A 54 9.26 5.37 -3.86
N ILE A 55 8.22 6.06 -4.36
CA ILE A 55 7.14 6.61 -3.52
C ILE A 55 6.34 5.48 -2.88
N THR A 56 5.99 4.43 -3.62
CA THR A 56 5.28 3.27 -3.08
C THR A 56 6.06 2.58 -1.98
N THR A 57 7.37 2.46 -2.14
CA THR A 57 8.22 1.84 -1.11
C THR A 57 8.21 2.68 0.17
N LEU A 58 8.40 3.99 0.08
CA LEU A 58 8.38 4.87 1.25
C LEU A 58 7.03 4.81 1.99
N VAL A 59 5.92 4.93 1.25
CA VAL A 59 4.57 4.86 1.83
C VAL A 59 4.31 3.49 2.46
N ALA A 60 4.66 2.41 1.75
CA ALA A 60 4.48 1.05 2.26
C ALA A 60 5.31 0.80 3.53
N THR A 61 6.55 1.30 3.59
CA THR A 61 7.40 1.19 4.79
C THR A 61 6.77 1.91 5.98
N LEU A 62 6.23 3.12 5.80
CA LEU A 62 5.56 3.85 6.88
C LEU A 62 4.32 3.12 7.40
N VAL A 63 3.47 2.62 6.49
CA VAL A 63 2.27 1.86 6.85
C VAL A 63 2.65 0.57 7.56
N TRP A 64 3.67 -0.15 7.07
CA TRP A 64 4.15 -1.37 7.69
C TRP A 64 4.72 -1.12 9.10
N LEU A 65 5.50 -0.06 9.30
CA LEU A 65 6.02 0.30 10.62
C LEU A 65 4.88 0.56 11.63
N PHE A 66 3.83 1.25 11.19
CA PHE A 66 2.65 1.50 12.03
C PHE A 66 1.93 0.20 12.40
N VAL A 67 1.69 -0.69 11.43
CA VAL A 67 1.04 -1.99 11.67
C VAL A 67 1.91 -2.89 12.57
N ALA A 68 3.23 -2.93 12.33
CA ALA A 68 4.16 -3.68 13.16
C ALA A 68 4.16 -3.17 14.60
N TRP A 69 4.13 -1.84 14.80
CA TRP A 69 4.02 -1.23 16.12
C TRP A 69 2.73 -1.65 16.85
N LEU A 70 1.57 -1.60 16.18
CA LEU A 70 0.30 -2.01 16.77
C LEU A 70 0.32 -3.46 17.27
N ILE A 71 0.89 -4.37 16.49
CA ILE A 71 0.92 -5.80 16.82
C ILE A 71 1.99 -6.11 17.88
N VAL A 72 3.11 -5.39 17.92
CA VAL A 72 4.17 -5.63 18.91
C VAL A 72 3.83 -5.03 20.28
N TYR A 73 3.36 -3.79 20.31
CA TYR A 73 3.15 -3.06 21.56
C TYR A 73 1.72 -3.21 22.12
N GLN A 74 0.77 -3.65 21.28
CA GLN A 74 -0.62 -3.90 21.68
C GLN A 74 -1.20 -2.80 22.57
N PRO A 75 -1.12 -1.51 22.16
CA PRO A 75 -1.57 -0.39 22.99
C PRO A 75 -3.08 -0.44 23.27
N ILE A 76 -3.83 -1.18 22.45
CA ILE A 76 -5.27 -1.43 22.61
C ILE A 76 -5.45 -2.89 22.98
N SER A 77 -5.90 -3.13 24.21
CA SER A 77 -6.31 -4.47 24.67
C SER A 77 -7.57 -4.90 23.94
N TYR A 78 -7.59 -6.13 23.41
CA TYR A 78 -8.74 -6.66 22.66
C TYR A 78 -10.03 -6.73 23.51
N ASP A 79 -9.88 -6.87 24.82
CA ASP A 79 -10.97 -6.98 25.81
C ASP A 79 -11.81 -5.69 25.90
N ARG A 80 -11.32 -4.58 25.34
CA ARG A 80 -12.05 -3.29 25.30
C ARG A 80 -12.95 -3.16 24.06
N ILE A 81 -13.02 -4.19 23.22
CA ILE A 81 -13.77 -4.18 21.96
C ILE A 81 -15.14 -4.83 22.20
N PRO A 82 -16.27 -4.10 22.04
CA PRO A 82 -17.61 -4.57 22.43
C PRO A 82 -18.12 -5.85 21.75
N PHE A 83 -17.48 -6.27 20.65
CA PHE A 83 -17.92 -7.38 19.80
C PHE A 83 -16.98 -8.59 19.81
N MET A 84 -15.84 -8.52 20.50
CA MET A 84 -14.91 -9.64 20.56
C MET A 84 -15.19 -10.50 21.80
N PRO A 85 -15.19 -11.84 21.68
CA PRO A 85 -15.23 -12.73 22.84
C PRO A 85 -14.04 -12.45 23.77
N ASP A 86 -14.28 -12.45 25.08
CA ASP A 86 -13.24 -12.37 26.09
C ASP A 86 -12.52 -13.73 26.17
N PHE A 87 -11.22 -13.75 25.90
CA PHE A 87 -10.38 -14.95 25.97
C PHE A 87 -9.51 -14.97 27.25
N GLY A 88 -9.75 -14.04 28.19
CA GLY A 88 -8.81 -13.66 29.23
C GLY A 88 -9.11 -14.11 30.67
N SER A 89 -10.06 -15.00 30.96
CA SER A 89 -10.34 -15.35 32.37
C SER A 89 -10.77 -16.79 32.73
N GLU A 90 -10.80 -17.76 31.81
CA GLU A 90 -11.21 -19.14 32.13
C GLU A 90 -10.27 -20.28 31.69
N TYR A 91 -8.96 -20.02 31.63
CA TYR A 91 -7.93 -21.07 31.73
C TYR A 91 -6.71 -20.60 32.51
#